data_AF-A0A0D0AT26-F1
#
_entry.id   AF-A0A0D0AT26-F1
#
_cell.length_a   1.000
_cell.length_b   1.000
_cell.length_c   1.000
_cell.angle_alpha   90.00
_cell.angle_beta   90.00
_cell.angle_gamma   90.00
#
_symmetry.space_group_name_H-M   'P 1'
#
loop_
_entity.id
_entity.type
_entity.pdbx_description
1 polymer ?
#
loop_
_entity_poly.entity_id
_entity_poly.type
_entity_poly.pdbx_seq_one_letter_code
_entity_poly.pdbx_strand_id
1 'polypeptide(L)'
;MWNSWSSQHDSRLEQRRICGLLNKLNVTNFDSVATNLIEHLTNCRRRGGVETIEAFADSIALRAIEDAQRSSLYAYLCRRVDGELEMEDRRWTWLNDGTRQSSHPSFTSILVDACESRFTQALDERAACLFPLVEFIGDLLLDGVLPIADVQDLVDQLFTLAEQGQEGSAIALSRLCRRVAREQEGIYILEQLGASGSIERVLEEDIITPKARYLLMAVIDLFHQELVDVFDSTGLRNEIYNLDDDEQEVSSELDLAPTDGDSLPSKTTTYESEDQAEVSKLDAE
;
A
#
# COMPACT_ATOMS: atom_id res chain seq x y z
N MET A 1 -17.43 46.05 6.85
CA MET A 1 -16.00 46.19 6.50
C MET A 1 -15.56 44.86 5.90
N TRP A 2 -15.33 44.83 4.59
CA TRP A 2 -14.74 43.69 3.90
C TRP A 2 -13.23 43.70 4.18
N ASN A 3 -12.73 42.67 4.87
CA ASN A 3 -11.30 42.51 5.04
C ASN A 3 -10.69 42.15 3.68
N SER A 4 -9.55 42.76 3.35
CA SER A 4 -8.82 42.57 2.10
C SER A 4 -8.43 41.10 1.91
N TRP A 5 -9.09 40.41 0.97
CA TRP A 5 -8.82 39.03 0.55
C TRP A 5 -7.47 38.84 -0.18
N SER A 6 -6.58 39.82 -0.15
CA SER A 6 -5.27 39.78 -0.81
C SER A 6 -4.14 39.75 0.21
N SER A 7 -4.26 38.92 1.25
CA SER A 7 -3.05 38.52 1.98
C SER A 7 -2.25 37.68 1.00
N GLN A 8 -1.21 38.27 0.40
CA GLN A 8 -0.30 37.56 -0.49
C GLN A 8 0.16 36.30 0.23
N HIS A 9 -0.25 35.15 -0.29
CA HIS A 9 0.17 33.87 0.24
C HIS A 9 1.68 33.76 -0.03
N ASP A 10 2.51 33.89 1.01
CA ASP A 10 3.97 33.79 0.87
C ASP A 10 4.36 32.32 0.79
N SER A 11 4.27 31.75 -0.42
CA SER A 11 4.59 30.35 -0.72
C SER A 11 5.99 29.95 -0.24
N ARG A 12 6.95 30.88 -0.19
CA ARG A 12 8.31 30.62 0.28
C ARG A 12 8.38 30.43 1.78
N LEU A 13 7.59 31.16 2.56
CA LEU A 13 7.54 30.97 4.01
C LEU A 13 6.93 29.61 4.36
N GLU A 14 5.88 29.20 3.63
CA GLU A 14 5.24 27.90 3.86
C GLU A 14 6.17 26.75 3.46
N GLN A 15 6.86 26.85 2.32
CA GLN A 15 7.87 25.87 1.95
C GLN A 15 8.97 25.74 3.00
N ARG A 16 9.52 26.86 3.51
CA ARG A 16 10.53 26.84 4.58
C ARG A 16 10.00 26.18 5.86
N ARG A 17 8.72 26.42 6.19
CA ARG A 17 8.09 25.80 7.35
C ARG A 17 7.96 24.29 7.18
N ILE A 18 7.48 23.84 6.02
CA ILE A 18 7.37 22.42 5.66
C ILE A 18 8.73 21.74 5.76
N CYS A 19 9.76 22.27 5.09
CA CYS A 19 11.11 21.73 5.16
C CYS A 19 11.65 21.72 6.59
N GLY A 20 11.40 22.78 7.37
CA GLY A 20 11.80 22.87 8.76
C GLY A 20 11.15 21.81 9.66
N LEU A 21 9.90 21.43 9.39
CA LEU A 21 9.20 20.35 10.09
C LEU A 21 9.72 18.97 9.65
N LEU A 22 9.87 18.73 8.34
CA LEU A 22 10.43 17.49 7.80
C LEU A 22 11.86 17.22 8.29
N ASN A 23 12.68 18.25 8.42
CA ASN A 23 14.04 18.12 8.96
C ASN A 23 14.07 17.71 10.44
N LYS A 24 13.01 18.02 11.19
CA LYS A 24 12.88 17.63 12.60
C LYS A 24 12.25 16.26 12.77
N LEU A 25 11.62 15.70 11.73
CA LEU A 25 10.88 14.46 11.81
C LEU A 25 11.80 13.29 12.20
N ASN A 26 11.48 12.65 13.31
CA ASN A 26 12.09 11.41 13.78
C ASN A 26 11.04 10.57 14.52
N VAL A 27 11.38 9.34 14.89
CA VAL A 27 10.47 8.41 15.56
C VAL A 27 9.94 8.98 16.89
N THR A 28 10.79 9.68 17.67
CA THR A 28 10.42 10.17 19.01
C THR A 28 9.48 11.38 19.01
N ASN A 29 9.51 12.19 17.94
CA ASN A 29 8.68 13.38 17.82
C ASN A 29 7.68 13.30 16.68
N PHE A 30 7.50 12.10 16.11
CA PHE A 30 6.66 11.87 14.94
C PHE A 30 5.26 12.46 15.12
N ASP A 31 4.57 12.09 16.20
CA ASP A 31 3.19 12.54 16.43
C ASP A 31 3.07 14.06 16.50
N SER A 32 3.97 14.71 17.24
CA SER A 32 3.93 16.17 17.37
C SER A 32 4.20 16.86 16.03
N VAL A 33 5.19 16.40 15.26
CA VAL A 33 5.53 16.99 13.97
C VAL A 33 4.43 16.71 12.94
N ALA A 34 3.90 15.49 12.90
CA ALA A 34 2.81 15.08 12.01
C ALA A 34 1.55 15.89 12.29
N THR A 35 1.12 16.03 13.54
CA THR A 35 -0.06 16.86 13.90
C THR A 35 0.12 18.31 13.47
N ASN A 36 1.30 18.90 13.68
CA ASN A 36 1.58 20.28 13.24
C ASN A 36 1.56 20.42 11.71
N LEU A 37 2.08 19.43 10.98
CA LEU A 37 2.04 19.40 9.51
C LEU A 37 0.61 19.25 8.99
N ILE A 38 -0.14 18.30 9.53
CA ILE A 38 -1.54 18.04 9.16
C ILE A 38 -2.38 19.29 9.41
N GLU A 39 -2.33 19.87 10.60
CA GLU A 39 -3.07 21.10 10.91
C GLU A 39 -2.73 22.22 9.92
N HIS A 40 -1.45 22.35 9.56
CA HIS A 40 -1.00 23.32 8.58
C HIS A 40 -1.56 23.04 7.18
N LEU A 41 -1.44 21.82 6.68
CA LEU A 41 -1.91 21.41 5.35
C LEU A 41 -3.43 21.48 5.25
N THR A 42 -4.18 21.06 6.27
CA THR A 42 -5.64 21.21 6.36
C THR A 42 -6.04 22.68 6.29
N ASN A 43 -5.33 23.57 7.00
CA ASN A 43 -5.60 25.01 6.92
C ASN A 43 -5.29 25.60 5.53
N CYS A 44 -4.24 25.12 4.85
CA CYS A 44 -3.95 25.51 3.46
C CYS A 44 -5.03 24.99 2.50
N ARG A 45 -5.46 23.73 2.65
CA ARG A 45 -6.55 23.11 1.89
C ARG A 45 -7.83 23.93 1.98
N ARG A 46 -8.24 24.32 3.19
CA ARG A 46 -9.41 25.19 3.44
C ARG A 46 -9.35 26.54 2.74
N ARG A 47 -8.15 27.06 2.50
CA ARG A 47 -7.91 28.34 1.81
C ARG A 47 -7.78 28.17 0.29
N GLY A 48 -7.83 26.94 -0.22
CA GLY A 48 -7.61 26.61 -1.63
C GLY A 48 -6.14 26.60 -2.05
N GLY A 49 -5.19 26.51 -1.11
CA GLY A 49 -3.75 26.52 -1.37
C GLY A 49 -3.20 25.17 -1.83
N VAL A 50 -3.58 24.72 -3.04
CA VAL A 50 -3.12 23.44 -3.62
C VAL A 50 -1.61 23.43 -3.82
N GLU A 51 -1.02 24.55 -4.24
CA GLU A 51 0.43 24.72 -4.43
C GLU A 51 1.26 24.36 -3.18
N THR A 52 0.71 24.59 -1.98
CA THR A 52 1.41 24.26 -0.72
C THR A 52 1.41 22.75 -0.46
N ILE A 53 0.36 22.05 -0.88
CA ILE A 53 0.24 20.59 -0.78
C ILE A 53 1.15 19.93 -1.82
N GLU A 54 1.19 20.46 -3.03
CA GLU A 54 2.16 20.05 -4.07
C GLU A 54 3.60 20.24 -3.60
N ALA A 55 3.92 21.40 -3.03
CA ALA A 55 5.24 21.66 -2.47
C ALA A 55 5.59 20.70 -1.31
N PHE A 56 4.59 20.29 -0.52
CA PHE A 56 4.77 19.27 0.51
C PHE A 56 5.06 17.88 -0.09
N ALA A 57 4.27 17.44 -1.07
CA ALA A 57 4.46 16.16 -1.77
C ALA A 57 5.85 16.09 -2.44
N ASP A 58 6.27 17.17 -3.12
CA ASP A 58 7.60 17.23 -3.72
C ASP A 58 8.72 17.21 -2.66
N SER A 59 8.54 17.97 -1.57
CA SER A 59 9.53 18.03 -0.49
C SER A 59 9.68 16.69 0.24
N ILE A 60 8.60 15.94 0.45
CA ILE A 60 8.66 14.65 1.14
C ILE A 60 9.29 13.58 0.25
N ALA A 61 8.98 13.57 -1.06
CA ALA A 61 9.62 12.67 -2.02
C ALA A 61 11.13 12.95 -2.12
N LEU A 62 11.52 14.23 -2.23
CA LEU A 62 12.94 14.62 -2.20
C LEU A 62 13.62 14.19 -0.90
N ARG A 63 12.94 14.36 0.24
CA ARG A 63 13.53 14.00 1.53
C ARG A 63 13.69 12.50 1.71
N ALA A 64 12.76 11.70 1.20
CA ALA A 64 12.87 10.24 1.19
C ALA A 64 14.06 9.77 0.33
N ILE A 65 14.37 10.48 -0.75
CA ILE A 65 15.58 10.23 -1.56
C ILE A 65 16.86 10.57 -0.77
N GLU A 66 16.89 11.74 -0.15
CA GLU A 66 18.07 12.22 0.62
C GLU A 66 18.33 11.38 1.89
N ASP A 67 17.26 10.84 2.48
CA ASP A 67 17.29 10.12 3.76
C ASP A 67 16.52 8.79 3.66
N ALA A 68 17.05 7.90 2.82
CA ALA A 68 16.46 6.60 2.54
C ALA A 68 16.26 5.72 3.79
N GLN A 69 17.06 5.93 4.85
CA GLN A 69 16.91 5.17 6.10
C GLN A 69 15.59 5.49 6.82
N ARG A 70 14.97 6.63 6.53
CA ARG A 70 13.71 7.09 7.09
C ARG A 70 12.54 7.01 6.11
N SER A 71 12.68 6.31 4.97
CA SER A 71 11.65 6.20 3.93
C SER A 71 10.30 5.72 4.47
N SER A 72 10.27 4.70 5.33
CA SER A 72 9.05 4.19 5.97
C SER A 72 8.39 5.21 6.90
N LEU A 73 9.17 6.02 7.60
CA LEU A 73 8.64 7.09 8.44
C LEU A 73 7.96 8.17 7.59
N TYR A 74 8.52 8.46 6.41
CA TYR A 74 7.92 9.39 5.46
C TYR A 74 6.65 8.81 4.82
N ALA A 75 6.63 7.52 4.45
CA ALA A 75 5.44 6.87 3.92
C ALA A 75 4.29 6.85 4.94
N TYR A 76 4.61 6.55 6.19
CA TYR A 76 3.63 6.59 7.29
C TYR A 76 3.09 8.00 7.54
N LEU A 77 3.93 9.03 7.39
CA LEU A 77 3.49 10.43 7.42
C LEU A 77 2.53 10.73 6.25
N CYS A 78 2.86 10.31 5.03
CA CYS A 78 1.98 10.46 3.87
C CYS A 78 0.62 9.82 4.11
N ARG A 79 0.57 8.59 4.65
CA ARG A 79 -0.69 7.90 4.99
C ARG A 79 -1.55 8.70 5.95
N ARG A 80 -0.93 9.24 7.00
CA ARG A 80 -1.65 10.04 8.01
C ARG A 80 -2.15 11.36 7.44
N VAL A 81 -1.34 12.01 6.59
CA VAL A 81 -1.74 13.24 5.90
C VAL A 81 -2.89 12.98 4.93
N ASP A 82 -2.81 11.91 4.15
CA ASP A 82 -3.84 11.52 3.18
C ASP A 82 -5.19 11.32 3.89
N GLY A 83 -5.24 10.48 4.91
CA GLY A 83 -6.46 10.20 5.66
C GLY A 83 -7.09 11.46 6.27
N GLU A 84 -6.29 12.37 6.82
CA GLU A 84 -6.81 13.62 7.42
C GLU A 84 -7.29 14.62 6.37
N LEU A 85 -6.62 14.72 5.22
CA LEU A 85 -7.06 15.57 4.11
C LEU A 85 -8.32 15.01 3.45
N GLU A 86 -8.43 13.69 3.26
CA GLU A 86 -9.65 13.05 2.77
C GLU A 86 -10.83 13.29 3.71
N MET A 87 -10.61 13.14 5.03
CA MET A 87 -11.66 13.39 6.03
C MET A 87 -12.12 14.84 6.02
N GLU A 88 -11.19 15.78 5.81
CA GLU A 88 -11.53 17.19 5.63
C GLU A 88 -12.34 17.42 4.35
N ASP A 89 -11.95 16.82 3.22
CA ASP A 89 -12.68 16.94 1.95
C ASP A 89 -14.11 16.34 2.05
N ARG A 90 -14.26 15.20 2.75
CA ARG A 90 -15.58 14.60 3.06
C ARG A 90 -16.42 15.54 3.93
N ARG A 91 -15.82 16.19 4.93
CA ARG A 91 -16.49 17.17 5.78
C ARG A 91 -16.99 18.37 4.99
N TRP A 92 -16.20 18.89 4.05
CA TRP A 92 -16.62 19.97 3.16
C TRP A 92 -17.73 19.55 2.21
N THR A 93 -17.66 18.33 1.68
CA THR A 93 -18.71 17.77 0.82
C THR A 93 -20.04 17.68 1.56
N TRP A 94 -20.01 17.24 2.83
CA TRP A 94 -21.19 17.16 3.68
C TRP A 94 -21.79 18.54 4.00
N LEU A 95 -20.97 19.56 4.26
CA LEU A 95 -21.43 20.93 4.55
C LEU A 95 -22.06 21.64 3.34
N ASN A 96 -21.73 21.21 2.11
CA ASN A 96 -22.20 21.82 0.87
C ASN A 96 -23.39 21.08 0.23
N ASP A 97 -24.20 20.39 1.04
CA ASP A 97 -25.36 19.58 0.64
C ASP A 97 -25.06 18.54 -0.45
N GLY A 98 -23.80 18.09 -0.57
CA GLY A 98 -23.34 17.17 -1.62
C GLY A 98 -23.34 17.74 -3.04
N THR A 99 -23.73 19.00 -3.22
CA THR A 99 -23.84 19.63 -4.55
C THR A 99 -22.50 20.13 -5.09
N ARG A 100 -21.50 20.29 -4.22
CA ARG A 100 -20.13 20.65 -4.59
C ARG A 100 -19.18 19.53 -4.18
N GLN A 101 -18.80 18.70 -5.14
CA GLN A 101 -17.56 17.94 -5.00
C GLN A 101 -16.41 18.92 -4.83
N SER A 102 -15.49 18.62 -3.89
CA SER A 102 -14.24 19.35 -3.78
C SER A 102 -13.52 19.26 -5.12
N SER A 103 -13.32 20.39 -5.81
CA SER A 103 -12.57 20.45 -7.07
C SER A 103 -11.06 20.24 -6.89
N HIS A 104 -10.62 19.92 -5.68
CA HIS A 104 -9.21 19.78 -5.36
C HIS A 104 -8.75 18.34 -5.65
N PRO A 105 -7.58 18.14 -6.28
CA PRO A 105 -7.01 16.82 -6.45
C PRO A 105 -6.75 16.16 -5.10
N SER A 106 -6.89 14.84 -5.01
CA SER A 106 -6.54 14.08 -3.80
C SER A 106 -5.05 14.24 -3.48
N PHE A 107 -4.67 14.09 -2.22
CA PHE A 107 -3.26 14.13 -1.86
C PHE A 107 -2.49 12.98 -2.51
N THR A 108 -3.08 11.78 -2.59
CA THR A 108 -2.54 10.65 -3.37
C THR A 108 -2.22 11.03 -4.81
N SER A 109 -3.13 11.65 -5.55
CA SER A 109 -2.88 12.03 -6.96
C SER A 109 -1.72 13.03 -7.07
N ILE A 110 -1.64 14.01 -6.17
CA ILE A 110 -0.52 14.95 -6.14
C ILE A 110 0.81 14.23 -5.83
N LEU A 111 0.78 13.24 -4.93
CA LEU A 111 1.95 12.47 -4.54
C LEU A 111 2.43 11.52 -5.65
N VAL A 112 1.50 10.92 -6.41
CA VAL A 112 1.78 10.16 -7.64
C VAL A 112 2.54 11.05 -8.61
N ASP A 113 1.96 12.21 -8.99
CA ASP A 113 2.59 13.14 -9.94
C ASP A 113 4.01 13.54 -9.51
N ALA A 114 4.22 13.79 -8.21
CA ALA A 114 5.52 14.12 -7.65
C ALA A 114 6.51 12.93 -7.75
N CYS A 115 6.07 11.71 -7.48
CA CYS A 115 6.89 10.51 -7.59
C CYS A 115 7.23 10.19 -9.05
N GLU A 116 6.26 10.27 -9.96
CA GLU A 116 6.45 10.03 -11.40
C GLU A 116 7.42 11.03 -12.03
N SER A 117 7.27 12.32 -11.70
CA SER A 117 8.17 13.38 -12.18
C SER A 117 9.62 13.10 -11.75
N ARG A 118 9.82 12.73 -10.48
CA ARG A 118 11.15 12.40 -9.95
C ARG A 118 11.69 11.08 -10.50
N PHE A 119 10.82 10.12 -10.75
CA PHE A 119 11.19 8.84 -11.31
C PHE A 119 11.68 9.00 -12.75
N THR A 120 10.93 9.73 -13.58
CA THR A 120 11.32 10.06 -14.95
C THR A 120 12.65 10.80 -14.99
N GLN A 121 12.82 11.81 -14.12
CA GLN A 121 14.08 12.52 -13.99
C GLN A 121 15.23 11.58 -13.60
N ALA A 122 15.01 10.69 -12.63
CA ALA A 122 16.03 9.75 -12.16
C ALA A 122 16.44 8.73 -13.24
N LEU A 123 15.51 8.30 -14.09
CA LEU A 123 15.79 7.44 -15.24
C LEU A 123 16.62 8.16 -16.30
N ASP A 124 16.21 9.38 -16.68
CA ASP A 124 16.88 10.16 -17.73
C ASP A 124 18.32 10.53 -17.34
N GLU A 125 18.51 10.95 -16.09
CA GLU A 125 19.82 11.33 -15.56
C GLU A 125 20.68 10.11 -15.17
N ARG A 126 20.13 8.89 -15.23
CA ARG A 126 20.72 7.66 -14.66
C ARG A 126 21.19 7.89 -13.22
N ALA A 127 20.39 8.62 -12.46
CA ALA A 127 20.80 9.19 -11.21
C ALA A 127 20.77 8.16 -10.09
N ALA A 128 21.71 8.29 -9.15
CA ALA A 128 21.77 7.45 -7.96
C ALA A 128 20.51 7.57 -7.06
N CYS A 129 19.68 8.60 -7.28
CA CYS A 129 18.41 8.79 -6.58
C CYS A 129 17.31 7.82 -7.00
N LEU A 130 17.46 7.07 -8.10
CA LEU A 130 16.46 6.08 -8.54
C LEU A 130 16.20 5.04 -7.45
N PHE A 131 17.26 4.50 -6.84
CA PHE A 131 17.14 3.43 -5.85
C PHE A 131 16.39 3.82 -4.58
N PRO A 132 16.75 4.91 -3.87
CA PRO A 132 15.99 5.33 -2.71
C PRO A 132 14.57 5.80 -3.07
N LEU A 133 14.35 6.33 -4.28
CA LEU A 133 13.00 6.67 -4.74
C LEU A 133 12.12 5.42 -4.91
N VAL A 134 12.60 4.35 -5.56
CA VAL A 134 11.81 3.11 -5.69
C VAL A 134 11.60 2.42 -4.35
N GLU A 135 12.55 2.53 -3.41
CA GLU A 135 12.35 2.04 -2.03
C GLU A 135 11.25 2.83 -1.32
N PHE A 136 11.19 4.15 -1.51
CA PHE A 136 10.11 5.00 -0.98
C PHE A 136 8.75 4.71 -1.64
N ILE A 137 8.69 4.52 -2.95
CA ILE A 137 7.46 4.10 -3.65
C ILE A 137 6.98 2.76 -3.11
N GLY A 138 7.89 1.80 -2.88
CA GLY A 138 7.56 0.52 -2.24
C GLY A 138 6.98 0.68 -0.83
N ASP A 139 7.51 1.62 -0.04
CA ASP A 139 6.96 1.93 1.28
C ASP A 139 5.56 2.58 1.19
N LEU A 140 5.33 3.45 0.20
CA LEU A 140 4.02 4.05 -0.02
C LEU A 140 2.96 3.03 -0.49
N LEU A 141 3.36 2.04 -1.28
CA LEU A 141 2.50 0.91 -1.67
C LEU A 141 2.09 0.07 -0.46
N LEU A 142 3.06 -0.28 0.38
CA LEU A 142 2.80 -1.06 1.60
C LEU A 142 1.87 -0.31 2.57
N ASP A 143 2.08 1.00 2.74
CA ASP A 143 1.19 1.81 3.59
C ASP A 143 -0.18 2.08 2.95
N GLY A 144 -0.42 1.63 1.70
CA GLY A 144 -1.68 1.81 0.99
C GLY A 144 -1.96 3.26 0.57
N VAL A 145 -0.93 4.10 0.51
CA VAL A 145 -1.06 5.50 0.10
C VAL A 145 -1.16 5.61 -1.41
N LEU A 146 -0.31 4.86 -2.12
CA LEU A 146 -0.35 4.76 -3.57
C LEU A 146 -1.17 3.55 -3.99
N PRO A 147 -2.17 3.70 -4.86
CA PRO A 147 -2.88 2.56 -5.41
C PRO A 147 -1.97 1.83 -6.41
N ILE A 148 -2.17 0.52 -6.51
CA ILE A 148 -1.38 -0.36 -7.37
C ILE A 148 -1.45 0.07 -8.85
N ALA A 149 -2.64 0.52 -9.29
CA ALA A 149 -2.86 0.99 -10.65
C ALA A 149 -1.96 2.18 -11.04
N ASP A 150 -1.73 3.13 -10.12
CA ASP A 150 -0.93 4.32 -10.40
C ASP A 150 0.58 4.02 -10.43
N VAL A 151 1.00 2.89 -9.82
CA VAL A 151 2.41 2.47 -9.80
C VAL A 151 2.74 1.47 -10.91
N GLN A 152 1.72 0.88 -11.54
CA GLN A 152 1.89 -0.12 -12.60
C GLN A 152 2.75 0.41 -13.75
N ASP A 153 2.46 1.61 -14.25
CA ASP A 153 3.18 2.19 -15.39
C ASP A 153 4.67 2.41 -15.08
N LEU A 154 5.01 2.81 -13.85
CA LEU A 154 6.39 2.98 -13.38
C LEU A 154 7.12 1.63 -13.32
N VAL A 155 6.45 0.60 -12.83
CA VAL A 155 7.00 -0.76 -12.71
C VAL A 155 7.18 -1.38 -14.10
N ASP A 156 6.21 -1.23 -15.00
CA ASP A 156 6.28 -1.69 -16.38
C ASP A 156 7.41 -1.00 -17.16
N GLN A 157 7.64 0.28 -16.89
CA GLN A 157 8.79 1.00 -17.45
C GLN A 157 10.12 0.41 -16.96
N LEU A 158 10.24 0.08 -15.66
CA LEU A 158 11.44 -0.59 -15.16
C LEU A 158 11.65 -1.98 -15.79
N PHE A 159 10.58 -2.75 -15.96
CA PHE A 159 10.65 -4.07 -16.62
C PHE A 159 11.11 -3.93 -18.07
N THR A 160 10.50 -3.02 -18.83
CA THR A 160 10.89 -2.74 -20.22
C THR A 160 12.37 -2.38 -20.34
N LEU A 161 12.89 -1.54 -19.44
CA LEU A 161 14.30 -1.17 -19.44
C LEU A 161 15.22 -2.32 -19.00
N ALA A 162 14.76 -3.17 -18.07
CA ALA A 162 15.51 -4.34 -17.63
C ALA A 162 15.61 -5.40 -18.74
N GLU A 163 14.52 -5.65 -19.49
CA GLU A 163 14.51 -6.51 -20.68
C GLU A 163 15.50 -6.01 -21.75
N GLN A 164 15.64 -4.68 -21.89
CA GLN A 164 16.65 -4.06 -22.76
C GLN A 164 18.09 -4.15 -22.22
N GLY A 165 18.32 -4.86 -21.11
CA GLY A 165 19.63 -5.06 -20.52
C GLY A 165 20.13 -3.91 -19.64
N GLN A 166 19.28 -2.97 -19.23
CA GLN A 166 19.69 -1.91 -18.31
C GLN A 166 19.83 -2.45 -16.87
N GLU A 167 21.08 -2.68 -16.44
CA GLU A 167 21.38 -3.22 -15.10
C GLU A 167 20.76 -2.37 -13.98
N GLY A 168 20.76 -1.03 -14.13
CA GLY A 168 20.19 -0.12 -13.13
C GLY A 168 18.70 -0.39 -12.87
N SER A 169 17.92 -0.61 -13.92
CA SER A 169 16.48 -0.89 -13.81
C SER A 169 16.21 -2.26 -13.18
N ALA A 170 16.98 -3.29 -13.54
CA ALA A 170 16.89 -4.60 -12.90
C ALA A 170 17.24 -4.54 -11.39
N ILE A 171 18.25 -3.75 -11.01
CA ILE A 171 18.59 -3.53 -9.59
C ILE A 171 17.46 -2.77 -8.89
N ALA A 172 16.91 -1.72 -9.50
CA ALA A 172 15.80 -0.94 -8.95
C ALA A 172 14.57 -1.83 -8.71
N LEU A 173 14.18 -2.65 -9.69
CA LEU A 173 13.12 -3.66 -9.55
C LEU A 173 13.39 -4.60 -8.38
N SER A 174 14.60 -5.13 -8.29
CA SER A 174 14.93 -6.06 -7.21
C SER A 174 14.81 -5.42 -5.83
N ARG A 175 15.13 -4.13 -5.71
CA ARG A 175 15.00 -3.37 -4.46
C ARG A 175 13.54 -3.10 -4.13
N LEU A 176 12.75 -2.64 -5.11
CA LEU A 176 11.32 -2.42 -4.95
C LEU A 176 10.63 -3.71 -4.48
N CYS A 177 10.82 -4.82 -5.21
CA CYS A 177 10.19 -6.09 -4.89
C CYS A 177 10.62 -6.60 -3.51
N ARG A 178 11.93 -6.56 -3.18
CA ARG A 178 12.40 -6.94 -1.83
C ARG A 178 11.89 -6.03 -0.74
N ARG A 179 11.61 -4.76 -1.04
CA ARG A 179 11.07 -3.81 -0.07
C ARG A 179 9.62 -4.12 0.25
N VAL A 180 8.82 -4.33 -0.79
CA VAL A 180 7.40 -4.68 -0.69
C VAL A 180 7.23 -6.08 -0.09
N ALA A 181 7.99 -7.08 -0.53
CA ALA A 181 7.93 -8.45 -0.01
C ALA A 181 8.42 -8.63 1.44
N ARG A 182 8.76 -7.55 2.17
CA ARG A 182 9.08 -7.64 3.62
C ARG A 182 7.84 -7.98 4.44
N GLU A 183 6.67 -7.63 3.95
CA GLU A 183 5.38 -7.87 4.61
C GLU A 183 4.58 -8.89 3.80
N GLN A 184 3.78 -9.72 4.46
CA GLN A 184 2.98 -10.76 3.79
C GLN A 184 1.99 -10.15 2.80
N GLU A 185 1.36 -9.03 3.17
CA GLU A 185 0.47 -8.26 2.29
C GLU A 185 1.21 -7.74 1.04
N GLY A 186 2.51 -7.49 1.16
CA GLY A 186 3.34 -7.08 0.06
C GLY A 186 3.51 -8.13 -1.04
N ILE A 187 3.50 -9.42 -0.70
CA ILE A 187 3.55 -10.49 -1.72
C ILE A 187 2.31 -10.40 -2.62
N TYR A 188 1.13 -10.21 -2.02
CA TYR A 188 -0.11 -10.02 -2.76
C TYR A 188 -0.09 -8.76 -3.64
N ILE A 189 0.46 -7.64 -3.15
CA ILE A 189 0.67 -6.43 -3.95
C ILE A 189 1.54 -6.73 -5.18
N LEU A 190 2.63 -7.48 -5.00
CA LEU A 190 3.54 -7.84 -6.08
C LEU A 190 2.92 -8.81 -7.10
N GLU A 191 2.06 -9.73 -6.65
CA GLU A 191 1.27 -10.59 -7.54
C GLU A 191 0.31 -9.77 -8.39
N GLN A 192 -0.39 -8.79 -7.80
CA GLN A 192 -1.27 -7.89 -8.54
C GLN A 192 -0.51 -7.03 -9.56
N LEU A 193 0.71 -6.61 -9.24
CA LEU A 193 1.60 -5.92 -10.19
C LEU A 193 2.11 -6.83 -11.32
N GLY A 194 1.82 -8.13 -11.27
CA GLY A 194 2.32 -9.10 -12.24
C GLY A 194 3.85 -9.26 -12.17
N ALA A 195 4.45 -9.01 -11.00
CA ALA A 195 5.90 -8.94 -10.86
C ALA A 195 6.58 -10.28 -11.13
N SER A 196 6.04 -11.41 -10.64
CA SER A 196 6.65 -12.73 -10.84
C SER A 196 6.83 -13.07 -12.33
N GLY A 197 5.74 -13.04 -13.10
CA GLY A 197 5.79 -13.34 -14.53
C GLY A 197 6.62 -12.34 -15.34
N SER A 198 6.67 -11.08 -14.92
CA SER A 198 7.52 -10.07 -15.58
C SER A 198 9.00 -10.27 -15.26
N ILE A 199 9.35 -10.71 -14.03
CA ILE A 199 10.74 -11.05 -13.68
C ILE A 199 11.19 -12.30 -14.45
N GLU A 200 10.35 -13.32 -14.56
CA GLU A 200 10.66 -14.52 -15.36
C GLU A 200 10.97 -14.16 -16.81
N ARG A 201 10.16 -13.29 -17.41
CA ARG A 201 10.40 -12.78 -18.78
C ARG A 201 11.77 -12.09 -18.92
N VAL A 202 12.14 -11.25 -17.96
CA VAL A 202 13.47 -10.60 -17.94
C VAL A 202 14.60 -11.63 -17.80
N LEU A 203 14.38 -12.72 -17.07
CA LEU A 203 15.40 -13.76 -16.85
C LEU A 203 15.60 -14.66 -18.07
N GLU A 204 14.58 -14.84 -18.90
CA GLU A 204 14.68 -15.57 -20.18
C GLU A 204 15.59 -14.86 -21.19
N GLU A 205 15.74 -13.53 -21.07
CA GLU A 205 16.64 -12.74 -21.92
C GLU A 205 18.12 -13.01 -21.57
N ASP A 206 18.95 -13.16 -22.60
CA ASP A 206 20.41 -13.39 -22.42
C ASP A 206 21.24 -12.10 -22.35
N ILE A 207 20.56 -10.95 -22.32
CA ILE A 207 21.20 -9.62 -22.34
C ILE A 207 21.56 -9.14 -20.93
N ILE A 208 20.88 -9.66 -19.90
CA ILE A 208 21.06 -9.22 -18.51
C ILE A 208 22.40 -9.69 -17.92
N THR A 209 22.99 -8.84 -17.09
CA THR A 209 24.25 -9.20 -16.42
C THR A 209 24.02 -10.32 -15.42
N PRO A 210 25.02 -11.19 -15.14
CA PRO A 210 24.89 -12.25 -14.15
C PRO A 210 24.47 -11.72 -12.78
N LYS A 211 24.96 -10.54 -12.38
CA LYS A 211 24.57 -9.88 -11.13
C LYS A 211 23.08 -9.52 -11.11
N ALA A 212 22.55 -8.91 -12.16
CA ALA A 212 21.12 -8.61 -12.27
C ALA A 212 20.29 -9.89 -12.23
N ARG A 213 20.72 -10.93 -12.96
CA ARG A 213 20.10 -12.26 -12.98
C ARG A 213 19.99 -12.86 -11.57
N TYR A 214 21.08 -12.87 -10.80
CA TYR A 214 21.06 -13.37 -9.42
C TYR A 214 20.16 -12.55 -8.50
N LEU A 215 20.13 -11.22 -8.66
CA LEU A 215 19.27 -10.37 -7.83
C LEU A 215 17.78 -10.65 -8.08
N LEU A 216 17.40 -10.83 -9.34
CA LEU A 216 16.04 -11.13 -9.78
C LEU A 216 15.62 -12.56 -9.44
N MET A 217 16.50 -13.55 -9.59
CA MET A 217 16.24 -14.92 -9.11
C MET A 217 15.95 -14.93 -7.61
N ALA A 218 16.74 -14.23 -6.81
CA ALA A 218 16.51 -14.11 -5.38
C ALA A 218 15.21 -13.35 -5.02
N VAL A 219 14.58 -12.65 -5.96
CA VAL A 219 13.23 -12.10 -5.80
C VAL A 219 12.17 -13.14 -6.14
N ILE A 220 12.35 -13.93 -7.20
CA ILE A 220 11.48 -15.07 -7.53
C ILE A 220 11.41 -16.04 -6.34
N ASP A 221 12.53 -16.31 -5.69
CA ASP A 221 12.59 -17.17 -4.51
C ASP A 221 11.68 -16.67 -3.37
N LEU A 222 11.38 -15.36 -3.30
CA LEU A 222 10.46 -14.81 -2.30
C LEU A 222 9.00 -15.18 -2.58
N PHE A 223 8.60 -15.30 -3.84
CA PHE A 223 7.24 -15.73 -4.21
C PHE A 223 7.03 -17.23 -3.99
N HIS A 224 8.10 -18.01 -4.07
CA HIS A 224 8.06 -19.48 -3.95
C HIS A 224 8.39 -19.98 -2.54
N GLN A 225 8.66 -19.08 -1.59
CA GLN A 225 8.69 -19.45 -0.17
C GLN A 225 7.27 -19.78 0.24
N GLU A 226 6.88 -21.05 0.09
CA GLU A 226 5.74 -21.60 0.78
C GLU A 226 5.85 -21.18 2.25
N LEU A 227 4.76 -20.63 2.79
CA LEU A 227 4.65 -20.38 4.22
C LEU A 227 4.84 -21.73 4.90
N VAL A 228 6.07 -22.02 5.33
CA VAL A 228 6.40 -23.21 6.10
C VAL A 228 5.47 -23.13 7.30
N ASP A 229 4.45 -23.99 7.31
CA ASP A 229 3.55 -24.09 8.44
C ASP A 229 4.39 -24.59 9.60
N VAL A 230 4.89 -23.66 10.42
CA VAL A 230 5.77 -23.94 11.55
C VAL A 230 5.12 -24.92 12.53
N PHE A 231 3.80 -25.08 12.45
CA PHE A 231 3.03 -25.96 13.31
C PHE A 231 2.58 -27.24 12.63
N ASP A 232 2.95 -27.49 11.36
CA ASP A 232 2.39 -28.55 10.50
C ASP A 232 0.85 -28.59 10.62
N SER A 233 0.24 -27.43 10.88
CA SER A 233 -1.15 -27.30 11.30
C SER A 233 -2.11 -27.41 10.13
N THR A 234 -1.67 -27.27 8.89
CA THR A 234 -2.47 -27.50 7.68
C THR A 234 -2.94 -28.94 7.62
N GLY A 235 -2.07 -29.92 7.91
CA GLY A 235 -2.50 -31.32 8.03
C GLY A 235 -3.50 -31.52 9.17
N LEU A 236 -3.21 -30.95 10.35
CA LEU A 236 -4.08 -31.10 11.52
C LEU A 236 -5.43 -30.36 11.37
N ARG A 237 -5.44 -29.19 10.71
CA ARG A 237 -6.65 -28.41 10.43
C ARG A 237 -7.47 -29.09 9.35
N ASN A 238 -6.85 -29.63 8.30
CA ASN A 238 -7.57 -30.40 7.29
C ASN A 238 -8.24 -31.63 7.92
N GLU A 239 -7.55 -32.32 8.84
CA GLU A 239 -8.12 -33.44 9.60
C GLU A 239 -9.23 -32.99 10.59
N ILE A 240 -9.05 -31.89 11.33
CA ILE A 240 -10.05 -31.39 12.29
C ILE A 240 -11.31 -30.86 11.59
N TYR A 241 -11.13 -30.17 10.47
CA TYR A 241 -12.23 -29.54 9.73
C TYR A 241 -12.76 -30.44 8.61
N ASN A 242 -12.23 -31.66 8.43
CA ASN A 242 -12.51 -32.55 7.29
C ASN A 242 -12.53 -31.77 5.96
N LEU A 243 -11.52 -30.92 5.75
CA LEU A 243 -11.33 -30.19 4.50
C LEU A 243 -10.56 -31.03 3.47
N ASP A 244 -10.47 -32.34 3.69
CA ASP A 244 -10.09 -33.26 2.62
C ASP A 244 -11.15 -33.10 1.53
N ASP A 245 -10.78 -32.38 0.47
CA ASP A 245 -11.53 -32.29 -0.77
C ASP A 245 -11.63 -33.72 -1.33
N ASP A 246 -12.64 -34.44 -0.86
CA ASP A 246 -13.28 -35.51 -1.59
C ASP A 246 -13.91 -34.90 -2.86
N GLU A 247 -13.07 -34.37 -3.78
CA GLU A 247 -13.35 -34.42 -5.21
C GLU A 247 -13.24 -35.88 -5.66
N GLN A 248 -14.05 -36.72 -5.02
CA GLN A 248 -14.35 -38.05 -5.47
C GLN A 248 -15.14 -37.85 -6.76
N GLU A 249 -14.46 -38.03 -7.89
CA GLU A 249 -15.04 -38.18 -9.22
C GLU A 249 -16.30 -39.04 -9.10
N VAL A 250 -17.47 -38.39 -9.10
CA VAL A 250 -18.76 -39.08 -9.21
C VAL A 250 -18.83 -39.59 -10.64
N SER A 251 -18.19 -40.73 -10.87
CA SER A 251 -18.46 -41.62 -11.99
C SER A 251 -19.90 -42.09 -11.82
N SER A 252 -20.82 -41.34 -12.42
CA SER A 252 -22.23 -41.69 -12.52
C SER A 252 -22.39 -42.85 -13.51
N GLU A 253 -22.07 -44.07 -13.07
CA GLU A 253 -22.49 -45.29 -13.75
C GLU A 253 -23.81 -45.75 -13.13
N LEU A 254 -24.85 -45.60 -13.95
CA LEU A 254 -26.23 -46.00 -13.71
C LEU A 254 -26.30 -47.49 -13.39
N ASP A 255 -26.98 -47.86 -12.31
CA ASP A 255 -27.82 -49.05 -12.36
C ASP A 255 -29.04 -49.00 -11.43
N LEU A 256 -30.13 -49.55 -11.96
CA LEU A 256 -31.52 -49.32 -11.60
C LEU A 256 -32.07 -50.31 -10.55
N ALA A 257 -32.78 -49.74 -9.57
CA ALA A 257 -34.08 -50.17 -9.01
C ALA A 257 -34.12 -51.32 -7.97
N PRO A 258 -35.28 -51.62 -7.36
CA PRO A 258 -35.98 -50.78 -6.38
C PRO A 258 -36.43 -51.58 -5.14
N THR A 259 -36.62 -50.93 -3.99
CA THR A 259 -37.53 -51.47 -2.95
C THR A 259 -38.16 -50.36 -2.13
N ASP A 260 -39.48 -50.34 -2.20
CA ASP A 260 -40.44 -49.68 -1.32
C ASP A 260 -40.13 -49.86 0.17
N GLY A 261 -40.56 -48.88 0.98
CA GLY A 261 -41.02 -49.18 2.34
C GLY A 261 -40.70 -48.14 3.41
N ASP A 262 -41.72 -47.33 3.71
CA ASP A 262 -42.10 -46.89 5.05
C ASP A 262 -41.39 -45.72 5.78
N SER A 263 -42.16 -44.62 5.86
CA SER A 263 -42.66 -44.02 7.12
C SER A 263 -41.71 -43.24 8.05
N LEU A 264 -41.87 -41.91 7.97
CA LEU A 264 -41.67 -40.81 8.95
C LEU A 264 -41.72 -41.20 10.45
N PRO A 265 -41.01 -40.49 11.38
CA PRO A 265 -41.32 -39.08 11.65
C PRO A 265 -40.18 -38.14 12.08
N SER A 266 -40.50 -36.86 11.84
CA SER A 266 -39.89 -35.62 12.28
C SER A 266 -39.50 -35.60 13.76
N LYS A 267 -38.29 -35.12 14.06
CA LYS A 267 -37.92 -34.60 15.39
C LYS A 267 -37.37 -33.19 15.27
N THR A 268 -38.19 -32.27 15.74
CA THR A 268 -37.90 -30.90 16.13
C THR A 268 -37.05 -30.89 17.40
N THR A 269 -35.91 -30.22 17.38
CA THR A 269 -35.13 -29.81 18.57
C THR A 269 -35.05 -28.29 18.52
N THR A 270 -36.01 -27.56 19.08
CA THR A 270 -35.95 -26.92 20.41
C THR A 270 -34.52 -26.65 20.88
N TYR A 271 -34.02 -25.45 20.60
CA TYR A 271 -32.86 -24.87 21.28
C TYR A 271 -33.38 -24.00 22.42
N GLU A 272 -33.11 -24.45 23.64
CA GLU A 272 -33.37 -23.69 24.86
C GLU A 272 -32.27 -22.62 25.04
N SER A 273 -32.74 -21.47 25.49
CA SER A 273 -32.01 -20.33 26.01
C SER A 273 -31.25 -20.67 27.30
N GLU A 274 -29.99 -20.23 27.39
CA GLU A 274 -29.37 -19.90 28.68
C GLU A 274 -28.81 -18.48 28.63
N ASP A 275 -29.57 -17.58 29.28
CA ASP A 275 -29.07 -16.38 29.91
C ASP A 275 -28.10 -16.77 31.04
N GLN A 276 -26.85 -16.29 30.99
CA GLN A 276 -26.11 -15.98 32.22
C GLN A 276 -25.43 -14.63 32.08
N ALA A 277 -26.04 -13.66 32.75
CA ALA A 277 -25.41 -12.43 33.19
C ALA A 277 -24.46 -12.77 34.35
N GLU A 278 -23.20 -12.35 34.29
CA GLU A 278 -22.43 -12.07 35.50
C GLU A 278 -21.73 -10.72 35.40
N VAL A 279 -22.31 -9.80 36.15
CA VAL A 279 -21.76 -8.53 36.59
C VAL A 279 -20.63 -8.82 37.57
N SER A 280 -19.45 -8.25 37.36
CA SER A 280 -18.49 -8.02 38.44
C SER A 280 -17.84 -6.66 38.27
N LYS A 281 -18.37 -5.71 39.04
CA LYS A 281 -17.71 -4.48 39.43
C LYS A 281 -16.51 -4.84 40.30
N LEU A 282 -15.36 -4.22 40.03
CA LEU A 282 -14.29 -4.06 41.02
C LEU A 282 -13.80 -2.62 40.93
N ASP A 283 -14.32 -1.84 41.86
CA ASP A 283 -13.79 -0.55 42.29
C ASP A 283 -12.58 -0.77 43.23
N ALA A 284 -11.69 0.23 43.19
CA ALA A 284 -10.78 0.68 44.26
C ALA A 284 -9.54 -0.15 44.60
N GLU A 285 -8.37 0.38 44.19
CA GLU A 285 -7.47 1.14 45.09
C GLU A 285 -6.79 2.28 44.32
#